data_AF-A0A2N2ZK10-F1
#
_entry.id   AF-A0A2N2ZK10-F1
#
_cell.length_a   1.000
_cell.length_b   1.000
_cell.length_c   1.000
_cell.angle_alpha   90.00
_cell.angle_beta   90.00
_cell.angle_gamma   90.00
#
_symmetry.space_group_name_H-M   'P 1'
#
loop_
_entity.id
_entity.type
_entity.pdbx_description
1 polymer ?
#
loop_
_entity_poly.entity_id
_entity_poly.type
_entity_poly.pdbx_seq_one_letter_code
_entity_poly.pdbx_strand_id
1 'polypeptide(L)'
;GDHQSIENHLSTYSYRLKNMRHFLRKCQAETLFLIDEFGSGSDPELGGALAETFLEEFYHRGAFGMITTHYANLKMLANELPHMANANMVFDQQSLEPTFQLRLGEAGSSYTFEVAQKNGIPFGLINRAKKKVEKGKLRFDKTILSLQKERSKYESETEKLKKESEGQRDLSKKNEEIQIKIQDKLERYQELYDTHQKTIYLGNKVSEIADKYFQNGKRKELTAALIRLVEIENSKKKKPEIESPKIKVKPTKKPIEQTAIIKEIEPELEKIRQKKKEKKHKEKSEAVKPDLPKNIGDRVRLLSGKAIGTIDKIEKHKAIVNYGTFTTNVNLDQLELVEKSKAK
;
A
#
# COMPACT_ATOMS: atom_id res chain seq x y z
N GLY A 1 -10.09 -34.33 -34.53
CA GLY A 1 -8.99 -35.27 -34.22
C GLY A 1 -8.76 -36.24 -35.37
N ASP A 2 -7.55 -36.75 -35.50
CA ASP A 2 -7.14 -37.67 -36.56
C ASP A 2 -7.70 -39.09 -36.29
N HIS A 3 -8.38 -39.68 -37.26
CA HIS A 3 -8.63 -41.13 -37.27
C HIS A 3 -7.59 -41.73 -38.23
N GLN A 4 -6.44 -42.11 -37.70
CA GLN A 4 -5.51 -42.94 -38.47
C GLN A 4 -6.11 -44.34 -38.57
N SER A 5 -6.95 -44.57 -39.58
CA SER A 5 -7.35 -45.93 -39.98
C SER A 5 -6.50 -46.36 -41.16
N ILE A 6 -5.78 -47.47 -40.97
CA ILE A 6 -4.96 -48.15 -41.99
C ILE A 6 -5.80 -48.56 -43.22
N GLU A 7 -7.13 -48.64 -43.08
CA GLU A 7 -8.06 -49.09 -44.12
C GLU A 7 -8.37 -48.03 -45.20
N ASN A 8 -8.13 -46.74 -44.92
CA ASN A 8 -8.32 -45.69 -45.90
C ASN A 8 -6.96 -45.25 -46.43
N HIS A 9 -6.57 -45.73 -47.62
CA HIS A 9 -5.37 -45.32 -48.38
C HIS A 9 -5.34 -43.83 -48.79
N LEU A 10 -6.05 -42.95 -48.07
CA LEU A 10 -6.16 -41.51 -48.32
C LEU A 10 -5.35 -40.75 -47.27
N SER A 11 -4.55 -39.80 -47.73
CA SER A 11 -3.73 -38.92 -46.88
C SER A 11 -4.54 -38.32 -45.72
N THR A 12 -3.89 -38.15 -44.56
CA THR A 12 -4.44 -37.46 -43.37
C THR A 12 -5.14 -36.14 -43.71
N TYR A 13 -4.67 -35.45 -44.74
CA TYR A 13 -5.28 -34.22 -45.26
C TYR A 13 -6.66 -34.44 -45.88
N SER A 14 -6.86 -35.51 -46.65
CA SER A 14 -8.14 -35.83 -47.30
C SER A 14 -9.24 -36.12 -46.26
N TYR A 15 -8.89 -36.75 -45.14
CA TYR A 15 -9.83 -36.96 -44.02
C TYR A 15 -10.25 -35.64 -43.37
N ARG A 16 -9.29 -34.73 -43.15
CA ARG A 16 -9.56 -33.37 -42.64
C ARG A 16 -10.48 -32.59 -43.58
N LEU A 17 -10.25 -32.67 -44.89
CA LEU A 17 -11.13 -32.05 -45.90
C LEU A 17 -12.55 -32.65 -45.89
N LYS A 18 -12.70 -33.95 -45.67
CA LYS A 18 -14.02 -34.58 -45.54
C LYS A 18 -14.78 -34.05 -44.32
N ASN A 19 -14.10 -33.83 -43.20
CA ASN A 19 -14.68 -33.22 -42.01
C ASN A 19 -15.01 -31.74 -42.24
N MET A 20 -14.12 -30.98 -42.89
CA MET A 20 -14.38 -29.59 -43.28
C MET A 20 -15.63 -29.46 -44.16
N ARG A 21 -15.80 -30.36 -45.15
CA ARG A 21 -17.03 -30.44 -45.96
C ARG A 21 -18.26 -30.73 -45.10
N HIS A 22 -18.13 -31.55 -44.07
CA HIS A 22 -19.22 -31.81 -43.13
C HIS A 22 -19.61 -30.55 -42.36
N PHE A 23 -18.63 -29.82 -41.80
CA PHE A 23 -18.86 -28.53 -41.14
C PHE A 23 -19.54 -27.54 -42.08
N LEU A 24 -19.06 -27.33 -43.30
CA LEU A 24 -19.70 -26.44 -44.27
C LEU A 24 -21.16 -26.81 -44.60
N ARG A 25 -21.53 -28.08 -44.53
CA ARG A 25 -22.92 -28.51 -44.82
C ARG A 25 -23.86 -28.38 -43.62
N LYS A 26 -23.33 -28.38 -42.40
CA LYS A 26 -24.11 -28.47 -41.16
C LYS A 26 -24.04 -27.22 -40.30
N CYS A 27 -23.01 -26.39 -40.48
CA CYS A 27 -22.82 -25.16 -39.74
C CYS A 27 -23.92 -24.15 -40.08
N GLN A 28 -24.65 -23.75 -39.03
CA GLN A 28 -25.76 -22.80 -39.02
C GLN A 28 -25.68 -21.95 -37.74
N ALA A 29 -26.56 -20.96 -37.57
CA ALA A 29 -26.53 -20.04 -36.43
C ALA A 29 -26.60 -20.72 -35.05
N GLU A 30 -27.26 -21.88 -34.94
CA GLU A 30 -27.38 -22.66 -33.70
C GLU A 30 -26.25 -23.69 -33.50
N THR A 31 -25.20 -23.62 -34.31
CA THR A 31 -24.06 -24.54 -34.24
C THR A 31 -22.96 -23.99 -33.33
N LEU A 32 -22.48 -24.84 -32.40
CA LEU A 32 -21.20 -24.68 -31.72
C LEU A 32 -20.13 -25.52 -32.44
N PHE A 33 -19.05 -24.89 -32.93
CA PHE A 33 -17.91 -25.60 -33.50
C PHE A 33 -16.62 -25.41 -32.68
N LEU A 34 -15.82 -26.47 -32.59
CA LEU A 34 -14.51 -26.46 -31.97
C LEU A 34 -13.52 -27.08 -32.96
N ILE A 35 -12.55 -26.28 -33.40
CA ILE A 35 -11.58 -26.72 -34.40
C ILE A 35 -10.18 -26.58 -33.83
N ASP A 36 -9.45 -27.69 -33.84
CA ASP A 36 -8.08 -27.73 -33.38
C ASP A 36 -7.11 -27.72 -34.57
N GLU A 37 -6.16 -26.79 -34.55
CA GLU A 37 -5.13 -26.56 -35.57
C GLU A 37 -5.69 -26.52 -36.99
N PHE A 38 -6.58 -25.55 -37.24
CA PHE A 38 -7.31 -25.44 -38.50
C PHE A 38 -6.38 -25.16 -39.68
N GLY A 39 -6.54 -25.92 -40.77
CA GLY A 39 -5.73 -25.84 -41.99
C GLY A 39 -4.37 -26.56 -41.92
N SER A 40 -4.02 -27.18 -40.79
CA SER A 40 -2.78 -27.95 -40.64
C SER A 40 -2.72 -29.22 -41.50
N GLY A 41 -1.50 -29.68 -41.81
CA GLY A 41 -1.25 -30.93 -42.56
C GLY A 41 -1.19 -30.78 -44.09
N SER A 42 -1.04 -29.55 -44.58
CA SER A 42 -0.85 -29.20 -46.00
C SER A 42 0.19 -28.09 -46.12
N ASP A 43 0.34 -27.54 -47.33
CA ASP A 43 1.07 -26.32 -47.57
C ASP A 43 0.52 -25.18 -46.68
N PRO A 44 1.38 -24.50 -45.88
CA PRO A 44 0.94 -23.43 -44.98
C PRO A 44 0.22 -22.27 -45.65
N GLU A 45 0.58 -21.91 -46.88
CA GLU A 45 -0.06 -20.79 -47.60
C GLU A 45 -1.45 -21.18 -48.07
N LEU A 46 -1.57 -22.36 -48.69
CA LEU A 46 -2.87 -22.87 -49.16
C LEU A 46 -3.79 -23.23 -48.00
N GLY A 47 -3.26 -23.88 -46.95
CA GLY A 47 -3.99 -24.25 -45.76
C GLY A 47 -4.50 -23.04 -44.98
N GLY A 48 -3.66 -21.99 -44.87
CA GLY A 48 -4.04 -20.73 -44.26
C GLY A 48 -5.17 -20.02 -45.03
N ALA A 49 -5.06 -19.91 -46.35
CA ALA A 49 -6.08 -19.27 -47.18
C ALA A 49 -7.43 -20.01 -47.13
N LEU A 50 -7.40 -21.35 -47.23
CA LEU A 50 -8.62 -22.16 -47.07
C LEU A 50 -9.23 -21.99 -45.68
N ALA A 51 -8.40 -21.97 -44.64
CA ALA A 51 -8.87 -21.81 -43.27
C ALA A 51 -9.56 -20.44 -43.06
N GLU A 52 -9.02 -19.38 -43.66
CA GLU A 52 -9.59 -18.04 -43.64
C GLU A 52 -10.98 -18.01 -44.30
N THR A 53 -11.10 -18.48 -45.55
CA THR A 53 -12.37 -18.50 -46.28
C THR A 53 -13.45 -19.32 -45.59
N PHE A 54 -13.10 -20.44 -44.98
CA PHE A 54 -14.07 -21.26 -44.23
C PHE A 54 -14.54 -20.55 -42.97
N LEU A 55 -13.64 -19.85 -42.29
CA LEU A 55 -13.98 -19.11 -41.08
C LEU A 55 -14.87 -17.90 -41.38
N GLU A 56 -14.63 -17.19 -42.49
CA GLU A 56 -15.53 -16.16 -43.02
C GLU A 56 -16.93 -16.72 -43.29
N GLU A 57 -17.02 -17.88 -43.94
CA GLU A 57 -18.30 -18.53 -44.22
C GLU A 57 -19.04 -18.91 -42.92
N PHE A 58 -18.34 -19.44 -41.91
CA PHE A 58 -18.94 -19.72 -40.60
C PHE A 58 -19.38 -18.46 -39.87
N TYR A 59 -18.60 -17.38 -39.98
CA TYR A 59 -18.93 -16.08 -39.42
C TYR A 59 -20.21 -15.52 -40.06
N HIS A 60 -20.34 -15.56 -41.39
CA HIS A 60 -21.52 -15.09 -42.10
C HIS A 60 -22.79 -15.92 -41.79
N ARG A 61 -22.61 -17.19 -41.43
CA ARG A 61 -23.70 -18.07 -40.99
C ARG A 61 -24.14 -17.83 -39.54
N GLY A 62 -23.47 -16.94 -38.82
CA GLY A 62 -23.76 -16.62 -37.42
C GLY A 62 -23.46 -17.78 -36.46
N ALA A 63 -22.60 -18.72 -36.85
CA ALA A 63 -22.24 -19.85 -36.01
C ALA A 63 -21.27 -19.43 -34.90
N PHE A 64 -21.36 -20.09 -33.76
CA PHE A 64 -20.49 -19.82 -32.61
C PHE A 64 -19.38 -20.87 -32.53
N GLY A 65 -18.15 -20.47 -32.22
CA GLY A 65 -17.09 -21.45 -32.10
C GLY A 65 -15.73 -20.92 -31.69
N MET A 66 -14.82 -21.87 -31.49
CA MET A 66 -13.44 -21.62 -31.08
C MET A 66 -12.50 -22.39 -32.00
N ILE A 67 -11.41 -21.72 -32.39
CA ILE A 67 -10.38 -22.29 -33.26
C ILE A 67 -9.00 -22.05 -32.64
N THR A 68 -8.16 -23.07 -32.67
CA THR A 68 -6.71 -22.93 -32.44
C THR A 68 -5.99 -22.91 -33.79
N THR A 69 -4.98 -22.04 -33.92
CA THR A 69 -4.22 -21.91 -35.16
C THR A 69 -2.84 -21.31 -34.94
N HIS A 70 -1.90 -21.71 -35.78
CA HIS A 70 -0.60 -21.07 -35.94
C HIS A 70 -0.54 -20.06 -37.10
N TYR A 71 -1.62 -19.87 -37.86
CA TYR A 71 -1.61 -19.00 -39.04
C TYR A 71 -1.83 -17.53 -38.71
N ALA A 72 -1.03 -16.66 -39.32
CA ALA A 72 -1.03 -15.22 -39.04
C ALA A 72 -2.22 -14.49 -39.69
N ASN A 73 -2.66 -14.93 -40.86
CA ASN A 73 -3.83 -14.39 -41.55
C ASN A 73 -5.11 -14.56 -40.72
N LEU A 74 -5.30 -15.70 -40.05
CA LEU A 74 -6.44 -15.90 -39.14
C LEU A 74 -6.39 -14.96 -37.92
N LYS A 75 -5.19 -14.67 -37.38
CA LYS A 75 -5.03 -13.68 -36.31
C LYS A 75 -5.40 -12.27 -36.78
N MET A 76 -5.13 -11.94 -38.04
CA MET A 76 -5.52 -10.67 -38.64
C MET A 76 -7.02 -10.59 -38.88
N LEU A 77 -7.62 -11.63 -39.45
CA LEU A 77 -9.06 -11.72 -39.69
C LEU A 77 -9.88 -11.43 -38.41
N ALA A 78 -9.42 -11.94 -37.27
CA ALA A 78 -10.03 -11.71 -35.97
C ALA A 78 -10.01 -10.23 -35.51
N ASN A 79 -9.15 -9.39 -36.07
CA ASN A 79 -9.17 -7.94 -35.82
C ASN A 79 -10.03 -7.17 -36.83
N GLU A 80 -10.33 -7.76 -38.00
CA GLU A 80 -11.10 -7.14 -39.07
C GLU A 80 -12.61 -7.37 -38.89
N LEU A 81 -12.99 -8.51 -38.31
CA LEU A 81 -14.38 -8.91 -38.10
C LEU A 81 -14.89 -8.53 -36.69
N PRO A 82 -15.98 -7.72 -36.57
CA PRO A 82 -16.46 -7.21 -35.28
C PRO A 82 -16.87 -8.27 -34.23
N HIS A 83 -17.33 -9.44 -34.67
CA HIS A 83 -17.78 -10.51 -33.77
C HIS A 83 -16.77 -11.64 -33.65
N MET A 84 -15.54 -11.42 -34.10
CA MET A 84 -14.42 -12.30 -33.90
C MET A 84 -13.45 -11.65 -32.91
N ALA A 85 -12.81 -12.46 -32.06
CA ALA A 85 -11.84 -11.96 -31.11
C ALA A 85 -10.68 -12.93 -31.01
N ASN A 86 -9.47 -12.37 -30.98
CA ASN A 86 -8.27 -13.15 -30.70
C ASN A 86 -8.25 -13.59 -29.23
N ALA A 87 -7.62 -14.73 -28.97
CA ALA A 87 -7.25 -15.14 -27.62
C ALA A 87 -5.89 -15.83 -27.64
N ASN A 88 -5.13 -15.72 -26.56
CA ASN A 88 -3.83 -16.37 -26.43
C ASN A 88 -3.66 -17.02 -25.06
N MET A 89 -2.82 -18.05 -25.01
CA MET A 89 -2.31 -18.62 -23.77
C MET A 89 -1.02 -17.89 -23.40
N VAL A 90 -0.95 -17.41 -22.15
CA VAL A 90 0.18 -16.60 -21.68
C VAL A 90 1.39 -17.48 -21.38
N PHE A 91 2.54 -17.06 -21.88
CA PHE A 91 3.85 -17.60 -21.55
C PHE A 91 4.63 -16.61 -20.69
N ASP A 92 5.39 -17.13 -19.73
CA ASP A 92 6.40 -16.32 -19.05
C ASP A 92 7.53 -16.01 -20.05
N GLN A 93 7.84 -14.73 -20.26
CA GLN A 93 8.85 -14.31 -21.21
C GLN A 93 10.29 -14.64 -20.80
N GLN A 94 10.55 -14.85 -19.50
CA GLN A 94 11.87 -15.19 -18.99
C GLN A 94 12.10 -16.70 -19.03
N SER A 95 11.18 -17.46 -18.44
CA SER A 95 11.29 -18.91 -18.40
C SER A 95 10.82 -19.58 -19.69
N LEU A 96 9.99 -18.93 -20.53
CA LEU A 96 9.27 -19.54 -21.65
C LEU A 96 8.36 -20.71 -21.22
N GLU A 97 7.93 -20.72 -19.96
CA GLU A 97 7.00 -21.72 -19.44
C GLU A 97 5.54 -21.27 -19.63
N PRO A 98 4.61 -22.22 -19.91
CA PRO A 98 3.21 -21.90 -20.02
C PRO A 98 2.65 -21.54 -18.63
N THR A 99 1.98 -20.41 -18.53
CA THR A 99 1.28 -20.01 -17.29
C THR A 99 -0.14 -20.59 -17.21
N PHE A 100 -0.60 -21.23 -18.29
CA PHE A 100 -1.95 -21.77 -18.47
C PHE A 100 -3.07 -20.72 -18.28
N GLN A 101 -2.76 -19.43 -18.43
CA GLN A 101 -3.75 -18.35 -18.38
C GLN A 101 -4.19 -17.97 -19.80
N LEU A 102 -5.51 -17.93 -20.02
CA LEU A 102 -6.10 -17.47 -21.28
C LEU A 102 -6.32 -15.94 -21.21
N ARG A 103 -5.76 -15.18 -22.15
CA ARG A 103 -6.05 -13.75 -22.34
C ARG A 103 -6.91 -13.55 -23.57
N LEU A 104 -8.05 -12.90 -23.37
CA LEU A 104 -9.00 -12.58 -24.42
C LEU A 104 -8.67 -11.23 -25.07
N GLY A 105 -9.00 -11.10 -26.35
CA GLY A 105 -8.76 -9.90 -27.16
C GLY A 105 -7.32 -9.74 -27.62
N GLU A 106 -6.48 -10.75 -27.47
CA GLU A 106 -5.04 -10.65 -27.78
C GLU A 106 -4.59 -11.76 -28.71
N ALA A 107 -3.92 -11.39 -29.79
CA ALA A 107 -3.19 -12.35 -30.61
C ALA A 107 -1.94 -12.85 -29.85
N GLY A 108 -1.66 -14.15 -29.93
CA GLY A 108 -0.43 -14.72 -29.39
C GLY A 108 0.73 -14.58 -30.38
N SER A 109 1.92 -14.25 -29.90
CA SER A 109 3.14 -14.29 -30.71
C SER A 109 3.74 -15.69 -30.81
N SER A 110 4.40 -15.98 -31.92
CA SER A 110 5.16 -17.23 -32.11
C SER A 110 6.51 -17.18 -31.38
N TYR A 111 6.76 -18.10 -30.44
CA TYR A 111 8.03 -18.22 -29.70
C TYR A 111 8.98 -19.29 -30.26
N THR A 112 8.79 -19.71 -31.52
CA THR A 112 9.48 -20.87 -32.11
C THR A 112 11.00 -20.78 -32.01
N PHE A 113 11.58 -19.60 -32.24
CA PHE A 113 13.03 -19.42 -32.23
C PHE A 113 13.58 -19.28 -30.80
N GLU A 114 12.83 -18.66 -29.90
CA GLU A 114 13.17 -18.48 -28.49
C GLU A 114 13.16 -19.85 -27.79
N VAL A 115 12.15 -20.68 -28.06
CA VAL A 115 12.07 -22.06 -27.60
C VAL A 115 13.20 -22.90 -28.19
N ALA A 116 13.49 -22.78 -29.49
CA ALA A 116 14.64 -23.45 -30.11
C ALA A 116 15.97 -23.10 -29.42
N GLN A 117 16.17 -21.83 -29.08
CA GLN A 117 17.37 -21.37 -28.37
C GLN A 117 17.44 -21.96 -26.95
N LYS A 118 16.32 -21.96 -26.21
CA LYS A 118 16.23 -22.56 -24.87
C LYS A 118 16.54 -24.07 -24.89
N ASN A 119 16.17 -24.75 -25.98
CA ASN A 119 16.46 -26.17 -26.19
C ASN A 119 17.87 -26.44 -26.74
N GLY A 120 18.76 -25.45 -26.72
CA GLY A 120 20.18 -25.63 -27.04
C GLY A 120 20.55 -25.53 -28.52
N ILE A 121 19.63 -25.10 -29.40
CA ILE A 121 19.99 -24.86 -30.80
C ILE A 121 20.93 -23.66 -30.89
N PRO A 122 22.12 -23.79 -31.53
CA PRO A 122 23.08 -22.70 -31.64
C PRO A 122 22.50 -21.42 -32.26
N PHE A 123 22.81 -20.28 -31.64
CA PHE A 123 22.35 -18.96 -32.08
C PHE A 123 22.67 -18.67 -33.56
N GLY A 124 23.82 -19.13 -34.05
CA GLY A 124 24.20 -18.99 -35.45
C GLY A 124 23.22 -19.69 -36.41
N LEU A 125 22.72 -20.89 -36.06
CA LEU A 125 21.73 -21.61 -36.86
C LEU A 125 20.37 -20.90 -36.83
N ILE A 126 19.96 -20.45 -35.65
CA ILE A 126 18.71 -19.71 -35.46
C ILE A 126 18.70 -18.43 -36.31
N ASN A 127 19.80 -17.67 -36.31
CA ASN A 127 19.90 -16.45 -37.12
C ASN A 127 19.86 -16.73 -38.62
N ARG A 128 20.47 -17.83 -39.08
CA ARG A 128 20.35 -18.25 -40.49
C ARG A 128 18.92 -18.64 -40.83
N ALA A 129 18.21 -19.34 -39.93
CA ALA A 129 16.81 -19.69 -40.11
C ALA A 129 15.90 -18.45 -40.13
N LYS A 130 16.10 -17.50 -39.21
CA LYS A 130 15.37 -16.21 -39.19
C LYS A 130 15.51 -15.45 -40.52
N LYS A 131 16.68 -15.49 -41.17
CA LYS A 131 16.88 -14.85 -42.48
C LYS A 131 16.13 -15.52 -43.64
N LYS A 132 15.71 -16.78 -43.48
CA LYS A 132 14.94 -17.54 -44.50
C LYS A 132 13.44 -17.36 -44.39
N VAL A 133 12.93 -16.91 -43.23
CA VAL A 133 11.51 -16.64 -43.05
C VAL A 133 11.14 -15.32 -43.73
N GLU A 134 9.94 -15.27 -44.30
CA GLU A 134 9.38 -14.06 -44.88
C GLU A 134 9.46 -12.87 -43.90
N LYS A 135 9.99 -11.75 -44.38
CA LYS A 135 10.21 -10.55 -43.55
C LYS A 135 8.90 -10.00 -42.98
N GLY A 136 7.78 -10.13 -43.69
CA GLY A 136 6.46 -9.68 -43.25
C GLY A 136 5.99 -10.42 -42.00
N LYS A 137 6.01 -11.76 -42.05
CA LYS A 137 5.64 -12.64 -40.93
C LYS A 137 6.45 -12.37 -39.66
N LEU A 138 7.77 -12.23 -39.79
CA LEU A 138 8.64 -11.91 -38.64
C LEU A 138 8.37 -10.53 -38.05
N ARG A 139 8.06 -9.54 -38.88
CA ARG A 139 7.71 -8.19 -38.41
C ARG A 139 6.40 -8.22 -37.64
N PHE A 140 5.40 -8.93 -38.15
CA PHE A 140 4.10 -9.05 -37.49
C PHE A 140 4.21 -9.71 -36.10
N ASP A 141 4.88 -10.88 -36.01
CA ASP A 141 5.12 -11.54 -34.72
C ASP A 141 5.91 -10.66 -33.74
N LYS A 142 6.89 -9.89 -34.25
CA LYS A 142 7.65 -8.93 -33.43
C LYS A 142 6.77 -7.79 -32.91
N THR A 143 5.84 -7.28 -33.72
CA THR A 143 4.89 -6.25 -33.30
C THR A 143 3.95 -6.76 -32.21
N ILE A 144 3.45 -7.99 -32.34
CA ILE A 144 2.63 -8.62 -31.29
C ILE A 144 3.44 -8.73 -29.99
N LEU A 145 4.68 -9.20 -30.06
CA LEU A 145 5.56 -9.29 -28.88
C LEU A 145 5.79 -7.93 -28.21
N SER A 146 6.00 -6.85 -28.98
CA SER A 146 6.16 -5.52 -28.39
C SER A 146 4.89 -5.02 -27.72
N LEU A 147 3.72 -5.23 -28.35
CA LEU A 147 2.44 -4.82 -27.79
C LEU A 147 2.13 -5.57 -26.49
N GLN A 148 2.40 -6.88 -26.44
CA GLN A 148 2.25 -7.66 -25.21
C GLN A 148 3.18 -7.17 -24.09
N LYS A 149 4.43 -6.81 -24.42
CA LYS A 149 5.38 -6.24 -23.45
C LYS A 149 4.93 -4.89 -22.93
N GLU A 150 4.49 -3.99 -23.79
CA GLU A 150 3.99 -2.68 -23.40
C GLU A 150 2.75 -2.81 -22.52
N ARG A 151 1.79 -3.65 -22.92
CA ARG A 151 0.59 -3.90 -22.14
C ARG A 151 0.90 -4.47 -20.76
N SER A 152 1.79 -5.45 -20.64
CA SER A 152 2.20 -5.99 -19.34
C SER A 152 2.84 -4.92 -18.44
N LYS A 153 3.65 -4.02 -19.01
CA LYS A 153 4.19 -2.87 -18.27
C LYS A 153 3.07 -1.95 -17.80
N TYR A 154 2.16 -1.55 -18.69
CA TYR A 154 1.01 -0.71 -18.34
C TYR A 154 0.12 -1.36 -17.27
N GLU A 155 -0.16 -2.65 -17.35
CA GLU A 155 -0.92 -3.39 -16.33
C GLU A 155 -0.20 -3.32 -14.97
N SER A 156 1.12 -3.60 -14.94
CA SER A 156 1.90 -3.53 -13.70
C SER A 156 1.98 -2.13 -13.11
N GLU A 157 2.04 -1.10 -13.95
CA GLU A 157 2.09 0.29 -13.53
C GLU A 157 0.72 0.77 -13.03
N THR A 158 -0.35 0.38 -13.71
CA THR A 158 -1.73 0.67 -13.30
C THR A 158 -2.04 0.03 -11.95
N GLU A 159 -1.60 -1.21 -11.71
CA GLU A 159 -1.74 -1.86 -10.41
C GLU A 159 -0.98 -1.13 -9.29
N LYS A 160 0.24 -0.65 -9.57
CA LYS A 160 1.02 0.14 -8.61
C LYS A 160 0.32 1.46 -8.28
N LEU A 161 -0.11 2.19 -9.31
CA LEU A 161 -0.83 3.46 -9.14
C LEU A 161 -2.12 3.30 -8.37
N LYS A 162 -2.86 2.20 -8.60
CA LYS A 162 -4.09 1.90 -7.86
C LYS A 162 -3.81 1.68 -6.38
N LYS A 163 -2.78 0.89 -6.04
CA LYS A 163 -2.36 0.65 -4.65
C LYS A 163 -1.89 1.94 -3.96
N GLU A 164 -1.16 2.79 -4.68
CA GLU A 164 -0.72 4.09 -4.15
C GLU A 164 -1.91 5.03 -3.92
N SER A 165 -2.86 5.10 -4.86
CA SER A 165 -4.08 5.90 -4.71
C SER A 165 -4.94 5.45 -3.53
N GLU A 166 -5.09 4.14 -3.32
CA GLU A 166 -5.78 3.58 -2.15
C GLU A 166 -5.05 3.98 -0.85
N GLY A 167 -3.72 3.87 -0.82
CA GLY A 167 -2.91 4.32 0.33
C GLY A 167 -3.02 5.82 0.61
N GLN A 168 -3.04 6.66 -0.44
CA GLN A 168 -3.24 8.10 -0.30
C GLN A 168 -4.62 8.45 0.26
N ARG A 169 -5.68 7.75 -0.17
CA ARG A 169 -7.04 7.93 0.38
C ARG A 169 -7.10 7.60 1.86
N ASP A 170 -6.47 6.53 2.30
CA ASP A 170 -6.44 6.15 3.71
C ASP A 170 -5.62 7.14 4.57
N LEU A 171 -4.53 7.67 4.02
CA LEU A 171 -3.75 8.72 4.69
C LEU A 171 -4.54 10.03 4.81
N SER A 172 -5.29 10.40 3.76
CA SER A 172 -6.18 11.56 3.77
C SER A 172 -7.23 11.46 4.87
N LYS A 173 -7.90 10.31 5.01
CA LYS A 173 -8.88 10.06 6.08
C LYS A 173 -8.27 10.20 7.47
N LYS A 174 -7.09 9.61 7.70
CA LYS A 174 -6.39 9.75 8.99
C LYS A 174 -6.04 11.21 9.29
N ASN A 175 -5.62 11.97 8.29
CA ASN A 175 -5.32 13.39 8.45
C ASN A 175 -6.58 14.20 8.78
N GLU A 176 -7.71 13.93 8.13
CA GLU A 176 -9.00 14.53 8.47
C GLU A 176 -9.42 14.22 9.91
N GLU A 177 -9.31 12.96 10.35
CA GLU A 177 -9.58 12.58 11.74
C GLU A 177 -8.67 13.28 12.74
N ILE A 178 -7.39 13.44 12.41
CA ILE A 178 -6.43 14.16 13.25
C ILE A 178 -6.79 15.65 13.31
N GLN A 179 -7.18 16.26 12.19
CA GLN A 179 -7.61 17.66 12.15
C GLN A 179 -8.84 17.89 13.02
N ILE A 180 -9.85 17.02 12.93
CA ILE A 180 -11.05 17.08 13.78
C ILE A 180 -10.67 16.98 15.26
N LYS A 181 -9.77 16.07 15.63
CA LYS A 181 -9.29 15.91 17.02
C LYS A 181 -8.48 17.13 17.50
N ILE A 182 -7.70 17.75 16.63
CA ILE A 182 -6.96 18.98 16.96
C ILE A 182 -7.94 20.12 17.19
N GLN A 183 -8.96 20.24 16.35
CA GLN A 183 -9.97 21.29 16.45
C GLN A 183 -10.80 21.17 17.73
N ASP A 184 -11.29 19.97 18.07
CA ASP A 184 -12.00 19.72 19.34
C ASP A 184 -11.10 20.03 20.56
N LYS A 185 -9.80 19.69 20.50
CA LYS A 185 -8.86 20.07 21.56
C LYS A 185 -8.68 21.58 21.67
N LEU A 186 -8.53 22.29 20.56
CA LEU A 186 -8.37 23.75 20.55
C LEU A 186 -9.60 24.45 21.12
N GLU A 187 -10.81 24.02 20.73
CA GLU A 187 -12.06 24.54 21.28
C GLU A 187 -12.14 24.33 22.79
N ARG A 188 -11.85 23.12 23.28
CA ARG A 188 -11.81 22.85 24.73
C ARG A 188 -10.76 23.69 25.46
N TYR A 189 -9.59 23.89 24.87
CA TYR A 189 -8.55 24.75 25.44
C TYR A 189 -9.00 26.21 25.50
N GLN A 190 -9.71 26.69 24.49
CA GLN A 190 -10.27 28.03 24.46
C GLN A 190 -11.36 28.21 25.52
N GLU A 191 -12.29 27.26 25.65
CA GLU A 191 -13.30 27.27 26.71
C GLU A 191 -12.68 27.28 28.12
N LEU A 192 -11.65 26.46 28.34
CA LEU A 192 -10.89 26.43 29.58
C LEU A 192 -10.21 27.79 29.84
N TYR A 193 -9.55 28.35 28.83
CA TYR A 193 -8.89 29.65 28.94
C TYR A 193 -9.87 30.76 29.28
N ASP A 194 -11.02 30.82 28.60
CA ASP A 194 -12.08 31.79 28.86
C ASP A 194 -12.65 31.64 30.28
N THR A 195 -12.82 30.39 30.74
CA THR A 195 -13.27 30.09 32.11
C THR A 195 -12.24 30.54 33.14
N HIS A 196 -10.95 30.30 32.89
CA HIS A 196 -9.86 30.78 33.74
C HIS A 196 -9.83 32.31 33.80
N GLN A 197 -9.92 33.01 32.65
CA GLN A 197 -9.96 34.47 32.60
C GLN A 197 -11.16 35.05 33.35
N LYS A 198 -12.35 34.46 33.19
CA LYS A 198 -13.55 34.85 33.96
C LYS A 198 -13.33 34.68 35.46
N THR A 199 -12.73 33.56 35.88
CA THR A 199 -12.44 33.28 37.29
C THR A 199 -11.48 34.31 37.88
N ILE A 200 -10.42 34.66 37.16
CA ILE A 200 -9.45 35.69 37.56
C ILE A 200 -10.15 37.05 37.67
N TYR A 201 -10.96 37.42 36.67
CA TYR A 201 -11.72 38.68 36.68
C TYR A 201 -12.65 38.78 37.90
N LEU A 202 -13.43 37.73 38.15
CA LEU A 202 -14.35 37.67 39.30
C LEU A 202 -13.57 37.71 40.62
N GLY A 203 -12.46 36.97 40.74
CA GLY A 203 -11.59 36.99 41.90
C GLY A 203 -11.06 38.40 42.20
N ASN A 204 -10.55 39.10 41.18
CA ASN A 204 -10.07 40.48 41.32
C ASN A 204 -11.19 41.42 41.75
N LYS A 205 -12.39 41.32 41.15
CA LYS A 205 -13.53 42.16 41.52
C LYS A 205 -14.02 41.90 42.95
N VAL A 206 -14.04 40.65 43.38
CA VAL A 206 -14.38 40.30 44.77
C VAL A 206 -13.32 40.83 45.72
N SER A 207 -12.03 40.75 45.37
CA SER A 207 -10.94 41.32 46.17
C SER A 207 -11.07 42.84 46.30
N GLU A 208 -11.33 43.56 45.21
CA GLU A 208 -11.57 45.02 45.24
C GLU A 208 -12.74 45.39 46.16
N ILE A 209 -13.81 44.60 46.15
CA ILE A 209 -14.98 44.82 47.02
C ILE A 209 -14.62 44.55 48.49
N ALA A 210 -13.85 43.48 48.76
CA ALA A 210 -13.38 43.13 50.09
C ALA A 210 -12.44 44.21 50.66
N ASP A 211 -11.50 44.72 49.86
CA ASP A 211 -10.56 45.78 50.25
C ASP A 211 -11.30 47.08 50.60
N LYS A 212 -12.30 47.45 49.79
CA LYS A 212 -13.14 48.63 50.07
C LYS A 212 -13.93 48.48 51.38
N TYR A 213 -14.51 47.31 51.62
CA TYR A 213 -15.21 47.03 52.87
C TYR A 213 -14.27 47.05 54.09
N PHE A 214 -13.06 46.50 53.94
CA PHE A 214 -12.04 46.54 54.98
C PHE A 214 -11.67 47.99 55.36
N GLN A 215 -11.59 48.88 54.38
CA GLN A 215 -11.28 50.30 54.62
C GLN A 215 -12.43 51.11 55.22
N ASN A 216 -13.68 50.86 54.80
CA ASN A 216 -14.81 51.72 55.14
C ASN A 216 -15.81 51.13 56.17
N GLY A 217 -15.79 49.82 56.41
CA GLY A 217 -16.69 49.10 57.33
C GLY A 217 -18.18 49.12 56.95
N LYS A 218 -18.55 49.65 55.78
CA LYS A 218 -19.96 49.92 55.42
C LYS A 218 -20.63 48.72 54.77
N ARG A 219 -21.43 47.99 55.55
CA ARG A 219 -22.15 46.79 55.11
C ARG A 219 -23.15 47.04 53.95
N LYS A 220 -23.77 48.23 53.88
CA LYS A 220 -24.69 48.59 52.79
C LYS A 220 -23.97 48.76 51.43
N GLU A 221 -22.74 49.27 51.43
CA GLU A 221 -21.96 49.44 50.19
C GLU A 221 -21.42 48.09 49.68
N LEU A 222 -20.98 47.20 50.59
CA LEU A 222 -20.59 45.82 50.28
C LEU A 222 -21.73 45.04 49.60
N THR A 223 -22.92 45.05 50.21
CA THR A 223 -24.09 44.33 49.70
C THR A 223 -24.54 44.84 48.34
N ALA A 224 -24.60 46.17 48.16
CA ALA A 224 -24.91 46.77 46.87
C ALA A 224 -23.87 46.42 45.78
N ALA A 225 -22.58 46.40 46.11
CA ALA A 225 -21.52 46.07 45.16
C ALA A 225 -21.54 44.59 44.73
N LEU A 226 -21.79 43.67 45.67
CA LEU A 226 -21.95 42.24 45.37
C LEU A 226 -23.18 41.97 44.50
N ILE A 227 -24.32 42.60 44.81
CA ILE A 227 -25.55 42.47 44.01
C ILE A 227 -25.29 42.93 42.57
N ARG A 228 -24.66 44.10 42.37
CA ARG A 228 -24.31 44.61 41.04
C ARG A 228 -23.38 43.67 40.27
N LEU A 229 -22.40 43.07 40.93
CA LEU A 229 -21.48 42.10 40.29
C LEU A 229 -22.25 40.88 39.77
N VAL A 230 -23.19 40.35 40.55
CA VAL A 230 -24.04 39.23 40.15
C VAL A 230 -25.01 39.61 39.03
N GLU A 231 -25.58 40.81 39.05
CA GLU A 231 -26.44 41.33 37.98
C GLU A 231 -25.69 41.45 36.65
N ILE A 232 -24.47 42.00 36.68
CA ILE A 232 -23.60 42.09 35.49
C ILE A 232 -23.29 40.70 34.96
N GLU A 233 -22.97 39.74 35.82
CA GLU A 233 -22.61 38.40 35.37
C GLU A 233 -23.82 37.58 34.87
N ASN A 234 -25.00 37.81 35.42
CA ASN A 234 -26.25 37.26 34.90
C ASN A 234 -26.66 37.89 33.56
N SER A 235 -26.36 39.19 33.33
CA SER A 235 -26.65 39.85 32.05
C SER A 235 -25.82 39.31 30.88
N LYS A 236 -24.64 38.76 31.16
CA LYS A 236 -23.76 38.13 30.15
C LYS A 236 -24.15 36.69 29.82
N LYS A 237 -25.02 36.06 30.61
CA LYS A 237 -25.56 34.73 30.28
C LYS A 237 -26.69 34.91 29.28
N LYS A 238 -26.50 34.43 28.05
CA LYS A 238 -27.61 34.31 27.08
C LYS A 238 -28.65 33.34 27.64
N LYS A 239 -29.92 33.78 27.74
CA LYS A 239 -31.05 32.86 27.92
C LYS A 239 -31.14 31.97 26.66
N PRO A 240 -31.35 30.65 26.79
CA PRO A 240 -31.59 29.83 25.62
C PRO A 240 -32.92 30.25 24.98
N GLU A 241 -32.85 30.76 23.75
CA GLU A 241 -34.01 30.87 22.86
C GLU A 241 -34.42 29.45 22.47
N ILE A 242 -35.64 29.07 22.84
CA ILE A 242 -36.26 27.82 22.39
C ILE A 242 -36.81 28.10 20.99
N GLU A 243 -35.95 28.07 19.99
CA GLU A 243 -36.40 27.91 18.60
C GLU A 243 -36.54 26.41 18.32
N SER A 244 -37.74 26.01 17.92
CA SER A 244 -38.04 24.66 17.48
C SER A 244 -37.79 24.52 15.97
N PRO A 245 -36.86 23.66 15.53
CA PRO A 245 -36.99 22.99 14.26
C PRO A 245 -37.23 21.49 14.47
N LYS A 246 -38.34 21.02 13.87
CA LYS A 246 -38.65 19.61 13.70
C LYS A 246 -37.60 18.96 12.80
N ILE A 247 -36.62 18.27 13.39
CA ILE A 247 -35.86 17.22 12.69
C ILE A 247 -35.92 15.97 13.58
N LYS A 248 -36.52 14.91 13.04
CA LYS A 248 -36.61 13.60 13.68
C LYS A 248 -35.20 13.01 13.80
N VAL A 249 -34.61 13.09 14.99
CA VAL A 249 -33.49 12.26 15.41
C VAL A 249 -33.98 11.35 16.54
N LYS A 250 -33.75 10.05 16.38
CA LYS A 250 -34.14 8.99 17.32
C LYS A 250 -33.60 9.26 18.74
N PRO A 251 -34.32 8.87 19.79
CA PRO A 251 -33.91 9.13 21.16
C PRO A 251 -32.88 8.10 21.61
N THR A 252 -31.64 8.51 21.79
CA THR A 252 -30.71 7.82 22.70
C THR A 252 -30.51 8.70 23.92
N LYS A 253 -31.34 8.49 24.94
CA LYS A 253 -31.11 9.01 26.28
C LYS A 253 -29.84 8.33 26.83
N LYS A 254 -28.81 9.11 27.14
CA LYS A 254 -27.89 8.80 28.22
C LYS A 254 -27.85 10.01 29.16
N PRO A 255 -28.04 9.84 30.48
CA PRO A 255 -27.97 10.94 31.42
C PRO A 255 -26.55 11.50 31.47
N ILE A 256 -26.49 12.79 31.76
CA ILE A 256 -25.28 13.55 32.05
C ILE A 256 -24.57 12.91 33.25
N GLU A 257 -23.48 12.20 33.01
CA GLU A 257 -22.54 11.75 34.04
C GLU A 257 -21.39 12.75 34.17
N GLN A 258 -21.69 13.97 34.63
CA GLN A 258 -20.67 14.93 35.05
C GLN A 258 -19.92 14.49 36.33
N THR A 259 -20.35 13.40 36.96
CA THR A 259 -19.70 12.77 38.13
C THR A 259 -18.87 11.52 37.79
N ALA A 260 -18.95 10.96 36.58
CA ALA A 260 -18.18 9.76 36.22
C ALA A 260 -16.75 10.08 35.75
N ILE A 261 -16.54 11.23 35.09
CA ILE A 261 -15.23 11.59 34.52
C ILE A 261 -14.19 11.91 35.61
N ILE A 262 -14.61 12.47 36.75
CA ILE A 262 -13.69 12.68 37.89
C ILE A 262 -13.30 11.32 38.52
N LYS A 263 -14.22 10.35 38.56
CA LYS A 263 -13.97 8.98 39.07
C LYS A 263 -13.21 8.07 38.08
N GLU A 264 -13.21 8.36 36.78
CA GLU A 264 -12.40 7.62 35.79
C GLU A 264 -10.98 8.17 35.61
N ILE A 265 -10.79 9.48 35.85
CA ILE A 265 -9.46 10.12 35.76
C ILE A 265 -8.60 9.80 37.00
N GLU A 266 -9.18 9.63 38.19
CA GLU A 266 -8.45 9.21 39.40
C GLU A 266 -7.67 7.89 39.25
N PRO A 267 -8.27 6.77 38.79
CA PRO A 267 -7.56 5.51 38.61
C PRO A 267 -6.57 5.54 37.44
N GLU A 268 -6.79 6.35 36.39
CA GLU A 268 -5.79 6.52 35.32
C GLU A 268 -4.60 7.38 35.74
N LEU A 269 -4.81 8.46 36.50
CA LEU A 269 -3.73 9.26 37.07
C LEU A 269 -2.95 8.49 38.14
N GLU A 270 -3.61 7.63 38.92
CA GLU A 270 -2.94 6.69 39.81
C GLU A 270 -2.16 5.62 39.05
N LYS A 271 -2.70 5.04 37.97
CA LYS A 271 -1.95 4.13 37.08
C LYS A 271 -0.77 4.82 36.40
N ILE A 272 -0.87 6.10 36.04
CA ILE A 272 0.24 6.89 35.49
C ILE A 272 1.26 7.24 36.58
N ARG A 273 0.83 7.52 37.83
CA ARG A 273 1.72 7.74 38.99
C ARG A 273 2.40 6.45 39.44
N GLN A 274 1.72 5.31 39.39
CA GLN A 274 2.27 3.97 39.63
C GLN A 274 3.22 3.58 38.50
N LYS A 275 2.86 3.77 37.21
CA LYS A 275 3.80 3.57 36.09
C LYS A 275 4.99 4.52 36.12
N LYS A 276 4.87 5.75 36.65
CA LYS A 276 6.00 6.66 36.91
C LYS A 276 6.84 6.23 38.13
N LYS A 277 6.23 5.67 39.19
CA LYS A 277 6.94 5.08 40.33
C LYS A 277 7.63 3.76 39.97
N GLU A 278 7.00 2.91 39.17
CA GLU A 278 7.54 1.68 38.61
C GLU A 278 8.59 1.95 37.54
N LYS A 279 8.46 2.98 36.70
CA LYS A 279 9.55 3.44 35.83
C LYS A 279 10.72 4.00 36.65
N LYS A 280 10.46 4.77 37.72
CA LYS A 280 11.52 5.22 38.65
C LYS A 280 12.15 4.08 39.46
N HIS A 281 11.43 2.99 39.75
CA HIS A 281 11.96 1.81 40.41
C HIS A 281 12.67 0.86 39.44
N LYS A 282 12.17 0.69 38.21
CA LYS A 282 12.82 -0.08 37.13
C LYS A 282 14.07 0.61 36.59
N GLU A 283 14.05 1.94 36.42
CA GLU A 283 15.27 2.71 36.10
C GLU A 283 16.30 2.66 37.25
N LYS A 284 15.86 2.41 38.50
CA LYS A 284 16.76 2.18 39.64
C LYS A 284 17.18 0.71 39.82
N SER A 285 16.46 -0.27 39.26
CA SER A 285 16.78 -1.70 39.39
C SER A 285 17.38 -2.34 38.13
N GLU A 286 17.29 -1.69 36.96
CA GLU A 286 17.96 -2.13 35.71
C GLU A 286 19.36 -1.52 35.51
N ALA A 287 19.81 -0.66 36.42
CA ALA A 287 21.17 -0.10 36.43
C ALA A 287 22.11 -0.86 37.38
N VAL A 288 22.20 -2.18 37.24
CA VAL A 288 23.39 -2.93 37.68
C VAL A 288 23.72 -3.94 36.58
N LYS A 289 24.48 -3.50 35.58
CA LYS A 289 25.25 -4.40 34.71
C LYS A 289 26.61 -4.64 35.40
N PRO A 290 27.16 -5.87 35.32
CA PRO A 290 28.32 -6.26 36.09
C PRO A 290 29.54 -5.40 35.77
N ASP A 291 30.25 -4.98 36.81
CA ASP A 291 31.44 -4.14 36.77
C ASP A 291 32.59 -4.91 36.10
N LEU A 292 32.78 -4.69 34.79
CA LEU A 292 33.90 -5.26 34.04
C LEU A 292 35.14 -4.39 34.24
N PRO A 293 36.32 -4.98 34.57
CA PRO A 293 37.53 -4.21 34.84
C PRO A 293 37.98 -3.43 33.60
N LYS A 294 38.24 -2.13 33.78
CA LYS A 294 38.66 -1.18 32.74
C LYS A 294 40.18 -1.07 32.75
N ASN A 295 40.81 -1.34 31.61
CA ASN A 295 42.27 -1.31 31.46
C ASN A 295 42.73 -0.08 30.66
N ILE A 296 44.01 0.25 30.78
CA ILE A 296 44.64 1.32 29.99
C ILE A 296 44.59 0.92 28.50
N GLY A 297 44.11 1.82 27.64
CA GLY A 297 43.92 1.61 26.20
C GLY A 297 42.48 1.29 25.78
N ASP A 298 41.57 1.03 26.73
CA ASP A 298 40.18 0.72 26.42
C ASP A 298 39.42 1.95 25.88
N ARG A 299 38.52 1.70 24.91
CA ARG A 299 37.62 2.73 24.39
C ARG A 299 36.39 2.84 25.27
N VAL A 300 36.21 4.01 25.85
CA VAL A 300 35.16 4.31 26.83
C VAL A 300 34.33 5.51 26.42
N ARG A 301 33.10 5.56 26.90
CA ARG A 301 32.15 6.65 26.71
C ARG A 301 31.66 7.15 28.06
N LEU A 302 31.51 8.45 28.21
CA LEU A 302 30.82 9.04 29.37
C LEU A 302 29.34 8.69 29.36
N LEU A 303 28.78 8.23 30.48
CA LEU A 303 27.34 7.93 30.59
C LEU A 303 26.43 9.13 30.24
N SER A 304 26.91 10.35 30.44
CA SER A 304 26.20 11.59 30.15
C SER A 304 26.38 12.11 28.70
N GLY A 305 27.21 11.47 27.88
CA GLY A 305 27.59 11.99 26.55
C GLY A 305 27.76 10.92 25.47
N LYS A 306 27.78 11.34 24.20
CA LYS A 306 27.99 10.43 23.05
C LYS A 306 29.46 10.28 22.62
N ALA A 307 30.37 11.09 23.17
CA ALA A 307 31.77 11.09 22.78
C ALA A 307 32.47 9.81 23.25
N ILE A 308 33.28 9.21 22.37
CA ILE A 308 34.06 7.99 22.65
C ILE A 308 35.54 8.40 22.71
N GLY A 309 36.21 8.06 23.80
CA GLY A 309 37.63 8.32 24.00
C GLY A 309 38.38 7.10 24.46
N THR A 310 39.71 7.17 24.49
CA THR A 310 40.59 6.09 24.99
C THR A 310 41.09 6.42 26.38
N ILE A 311 41.18 5.43 27.26
CA ILE A 311 41.80 5.62 28.58
C ILE A 311 43.33 5.65 28.41
N ASP A 312 43.94 6.80 28.63
CA ASP A 312 45.40 6.95 28.55
C ASP A 312 46.08 6.61 29.88
N LYS A 313 45.43 6.89 31.01
CA LYS A 313 45.95 6.60 32.36
C LYS A 313 44.85 6.41 33.38
N ILE A 314 45.04 5.49 34.32
CA ILE A 314 44.14 5.26 35.46
C ILE A 314 44.91 5.59 36.75
N GLU A 315 44.37 6.51 37.55
CA GLU A 315 44.91 6.89 38.85
C GLU A 315 43.84 6.67 39.93
N LYS A 316 44.00 5.57 40.68
CA LYS A 316 43.08 5.13 41.74
C LYS A 316 41.63 4.99 41.26
N HIS A 317 40.83 6.06 41.42
CA HIS A 317 39.39 6.08 41.11
C HIS A 317 39.03 6.97 39.91
N LYS A 318 40.04 7.55 39.25
CA LYS A 318 39.89 8.47 38.13
C LYS A 318 40.67 7.99 36.91
N ALA A 319 40.08 8.16 35.73
CA ALA A 319 40.71 7.86 34.45
C ALA A 319 40.84 9.14 33.62
N ILE A 320 42.01 9.32 33.02
CA ILE A 320 42.24 10.36 32.01
C ILE A 320 41.82 9.79 30.66
N VAL A 321 40.72 10.32 30.12
CA VAL A 321 40.16 9.88 28.84
C VAL A 321 40.51 10.89 27.76
N ASN A 322 41.10 10.40 26.67
CA ASN A 322 41.49 11.19 25.52
C ASN A 322 40.47 11.04 24.39
N TYR A 323 39.85 12.14 24.00
CA TYR A 323 38.86 12.20 22.92
C TYR A 323 39.48 12.63 21.58
N GLY A 324 40.81 12.64 21.48
CA GLY A 324 41.60 13.08 20.31
C GLY A 324 41.88 14.58 20.31
N THR A 325 40.86 15.41 20.52
CA THR A 325 41.00 16.89 20.52
C THR A 325 41.32 17.48 21.89
N PHE A 326 40.96 16.78 22.97
CA PHE A 326 41.23 17.18 24.35
C PHE A 326 41.21 15.95 25.27
N THR A 327 41.84 16.09 26.44
CA THR A 327 41.84 15.08 27.50
C THR A 327 40.99 15.55 28.67
N THR A 328 40.28 14.64 29.34
CA THR A 328 39.42 14.97 30.49
C THR A 328 39.59 13.94 31.59
N ASN A 329 39.61 14.43 32.84
CA ASN A 329 39.73 13.59 34.02
C ASN A 329 38.32 13.22 34.53
N VAL A 330 37.98 11.93 34.50
CA VAL A 330 36.63 11.43 34.77
C VAL A 330 36.70 10.27 35.76
N ASN A 331 35.75 10.20 36.71
CA ASN A 331 35.66 9.06 37.62
C ASN A 331 35.34 7.77 36.84
N LEU A 332 35.98 6.66 37.23
CA LEU A 332 35.79 5.36 36.56
C LEU A 332 34.32 4.94 36.50
N ASP A 333 33.53 5.25 37.53
CA ASP A 333 32.11 4.90 37.64
C ASP A 333 31.22 5.60 36.60
N GLN A 334 31.71 6.69 36.00
CA GLN A 334 30.97 7.47 35.00
C GLN A 334 31.31 7.07 33.56
N LEU A 335 32.16 6.06 33.39
CA LEU A 335 32.63 5.57 32.10
C LEU A 335 31.98 4.21 31.77
N GLU A 336 31.40 4.11 30.58
CA GLU A 336 30.89 2.88 29.99
C GLU A 336 31.92 2.34 28.99
N LEU A 337 32.26 1.05 29.10
CA LEU A 337 33.19 0.39 28.17
C LEU A 337 32.49 0.15 26.83
N VAL A 338 33.06 0.71 25.75
CA VAL A 338 32.53 0.57 24.38
C VAL A 338 33.25 -0.55 23.64
N GLU A 339 34.58 -0.62 23.75
CA GLU A 339 35.40 -1.63 23.08
C GLU A 339 36.66 -1.90 23.92
N LYS A 340 36.98 -3.18 24.18
CA LYS A 340 38.22 -3.55 24.84
C LYS A 340 39.40 -3.32 23.90
N SER A 341 40.48 -2.79 24.43
CA SER A 341 41.76 -2.78 23.72
C SER A 341 42.12 -4.22 23.32
N LYS A 342 42.46 -4.42 22.04
CA LYS A 342 43.05 -5.69 21.60
C LYS A 342 44.41 -5.79 22.28
N ALA A 343 44.54 -6.73 23.22
CA ALA A 343 45.83 -7.09 23.79
C ALA A 343 46.80 -7.43 22.65
N LYS A 344 47.97 -6.82 22.67
CA LYS A 344 49.09 -7.16 21.80
C LYS A 344 49.90 -8.28 22.41
#